data_AF-A0A944TTX8-F1
#
_entry.id   AF-A0A944TTX8-F1
#
_cell.length_a   1.000
_cell.length_b   1.000
_cell.length_c   1.000
_cell.angle_alpha   90.00
_cell.angle_beta   90.00
_cell.angle_gamma   90.00
#
_symmetry.space_group_name_H-M   'P 1'
#
loop_
_entity.id
_entity.type
_entity.pdbx_description
1 polymer ?
#
loop_
_entity_poly.entity_id
_entity_poly.type
_entity_poly.pdbx_seq_one_letter_code
_entity_poly.pdbx_strand_id
1 'polypeptide(L)'
;EGQDGNSMVTVLRHEWAASAHKGQMGQVPRSSLLLDFASFERYFYLCNVATAVVDGLLWQSRVVTYLFDVKKETEDQLLSLIPEKYRREIRQNLVQGLNVDKEFGARFALPYNKDSDRIQVNPKRPYKSFIKSLLSIHFSPDVIGKNSHILKHPETLKDDSLTTLENLSTLNGFPAYIPNVSYLRVEDKNNQFSYYTLTANRYFKSRNKLSIVTDNIEYEKSQRMPLRDRLEVFKGIIVNYPEKIYTIKFNQLHTFLLELFRINSRSDFLRFNSTFGVDQKATNFWNVIDDLNSEFISSNPISGGIIDLHKYGSKDTEEPI
;
A
#
# COMPACT_ATOMS: atom_id res chain seq x y z
N GLU A 1 16.02 -15.64 16.08
CA GLU A 1 16.64 -16.01 14.78
C GLU A 1 15.62 -15.93 13.65
N GLY A 2 15.28 -14.73 13.12
CA GLY A 2 14.56 -14.58 11.83
C GLY A 2 13.23 -15.32 11.60
N GLN A 3 12.65 -15.94 12.63
CA GLN A 3 11.53 -16.89 12.58
C GLN A 3 10.23 -16.34 13.18
N ASP A 4 10.30 -15.21 13.89
CA ASP A 4 9.11 -14.59 14.46
C ASP A 4 8.33 -13.86 13.35
N GLY A 5 7.13 -14.35 13.06
CA GLY A 5 6.21 -13.80 12.05
C GLY A 5 5.72 -12.38 12.35
N ASN A 6 5.97 -11.83 13.55
CA ASN A 6 5.71 -10.43 13.87
C ASN A 6 6.89 -9.50 13.54
N SER A 7 8.04 -10.04 13.13
CA SER A 7 9.25 -9.25 12.84
C SER A 7 9.15 -8.44 11.54
N MET A 8 8.15 -8.72 10.70
CA MET A 8 7.87 -7.93 9.51
C MET A 8 6.37 -7.73 9.35
N VAL A 9 5.99 -6.47 9.12
CA VAL A 9 4.60 -6.07 8.87
C VAL A 9 4.57 -5.14 7.67
N THR A 10 3.71 -5.42 6.71
CA THR A 10 3.37 -4.52 5.62
C THR A 10 2.12 -3.74 5.99
N VAL A 11 2.21 -2.41 6.00
CA VAL A 11 1.06 -1.52 6.19
C VAL A 11 0.64 -0.97 4.83
N LEU A 12 -0.56 -1.33 4.39
CA LEU A 12 -1.20 -0.77 3.21
C LEU A 12 -2.09 0.39 3.63
N ARG A 13 -1.88 1.56 3.03
CA ARG A 13 -2.70 2.75 3.31
C ARG A 13 -3.71 2.96 2.19
N HIS A 14 -4.96 3.17 2.59
CA HIS A 14 -6.15 3.26 1.75
C HIS A 14 -6.82 4.63 1.90
N GLU A 15 -6.06 5.71 1.72
CA GLU A 15 -6.47 7.12 1.94
C GLU A 15 -6.99 7.41 3.37
N TRP A 16 -8.22 6.96 3.67
CA TRP A 16 -8.97 7.07 4.92
C TRP A 16 -8.80 5.89 5.88
N ALA A 17 -8.35 4.75 5.38
CA ALA A 17 -8.14 3.54 6.17
C ALA A 17 -6.70 3.02 6.00
N ALA A 18 -6.33 2.04 6.81
CA ALA A 18 -5.09 1.27 6.62
C ALA A 18 -5.32 -0.18 7.05
N SER A 19 -4.60 -1.11 6.43
CA SER A 19 -4.55 -2.51 6.87
C SER A 19 -3.11 -2.95 7.10
N ALA A 20 -2.90 -3.78 8.12
CA ALA A 20 -1.61 -4.30 8.52
C ALA A 20 -1.57 -5.81 8.31
N HIS A 21 -0.53 -6.27 7.61
CA HIS A 21 -0.37 -7.66 7.19
C HIS A 21 0.98 -8.18 7.61
N LYS A 22 1.04 -9.39 8.16
CA LYS A 22 2.32 -10.02 8.51
C LYS A 22 3.09 -10.38 7.25
N GLY A 23 4.40 -10.19 7.29
CA GLY A 23 5.30 -10.44 6.18
C GLY A 23 5.28 -9.34 5.12
N GLN A 24 5.95 -9.61 4.01
CA GLN A 24 6.01 -8.72 2.86
C GLN A 24 4.78 -8.95 2.00
N MET A 25 4.08 -7.86 1.69
CA MET A 25 2.92 -7.87 0.80
C MET A 25 3.14 -6.89 -0.35
N GLY A 26 2.84 -7.33 -1.57
CA GLY A 26 3.01 -6.49 -2.76
C GLY A 26 4.47 -6.26 -3.15
N GLN A 27 4.73 -5.15 -3.84
CA GLN A 27 6.10 -4.81 -4.23
C GLN A 27 6.93 -4.31 -3.05
N VAL A 28 8.26 -4.37 -3.18
CA VAL A 28 9.17 -3.71 -2.25
C VAL A 28 8.76 -2.22 -2.14
N PRO A 29 8.37 -1.74 -0.94
CA PRO A 29 7.88 -0.39 -0.78
C PRO A 29 8.99 0.63 -1.06
N ARG A 30 8.62 1.90 -1.27
CA ARG A 30 9.62 2.95 -1.46
C ARG A 30 10.39 3.25 -0.19
N SER A 31 9.73 3.21 0.96
CA SER A 31 10.31 3.41 2.29
C SER A 31 9.90 2.28 3.22
N SER A 32 10.74 1.96 4.18
CA SER A 32 10.54 0.96 5.22
C SER A 32 11.07 1.52 6.53
N LEU A 33 10.45 1.13 7.64
CA LEU A 33 10.82 1.58 8.97
C LEU A 33 11.52 0.43 9.67
N LEU A 34 12.71 0.68 10.22
CA LEU A 34 13.29 -0.22 11.20
C LEU A 34 12.80 0.25 12.57
N LEU A 35 12.09 -0.62 13.29
CA LEU A 35 11.55 -0.31 14.61
C LEU A 35 12.31 -1.11 15.66
N ASP A 36 13.01 -0.41 16.53
CA ASP A 36 13.41 -0.94 17.83
C ASP A 36 12.25 -0.82 18.84
N PHE A 37 12.43 -1.34 20.05
CA PHE A 37 11.40 -1.28 21.08
C PHE A 37 10.95 0.17 21.39
N ALA A 38 11.88 1.11 21.49
CA ALA A 38 11.58 2.49 21.86
C ALA A 38 10.82 3.26 20.76
N SER A 39 11.17 3.05 19.49
CA SER A 39 10.47 3.62 18.35
C SER A 39 9.11 2.95 18.12
N PHE A 40 9.00 1.64 18.34
CA PHE A 40 7.72 0.93 18.31
C PHE A 40 6.74 1.49 19.36
N GLU A 41 7.16 1.61 20.62
CA GLU A 41 6.35 2.18 21.70
C GLU A 41 5.88 3.61 21.34
N ARG A 42 6.79 4.47 20.87
CA ARG A 42 6.44 5.83 20.43
C ARG A 42 5.39 5.81 19.32
N TYR A 43 5.56 4.95 18.31
CA TYR A 43 4.57 4.77 17.24
C TYR A 43 3.22 4.31 17.79
N PHE A 44 3.21 3.34 18.69
CA PHE A 44 1.98 2.81 19.30
C PHE A 44 1.21 3.91 20.04
N TYR A 45 1.86 4.66 20.92
CA TYR A 45 1.22 5.75 21.66
C TYR A 45 0.76 6.88 20.75
N LEU A 46 1.56 7.26 19.75
CA LEU A 46 1.21 8.32 18.81
C LEU A 46 0.01 7.98 17.94
N CYS A 47 -0.14 6.71 17.56
CA CYS A 47 -1.22 6.27 16.67
C CYS A 47 -2.51 5.91 17.42
N ASN A 48 -2.43 5.36 18.64
CA ASN A 48 -3.59 4.80 19.35
C ASN A 48 -4.04 5.59 20.57
N VAL A 49 -3.11 6.25 21.28
CA VAL A 49 -3.41 6.89 22.57
C VAL A 49 -3.51 8.40 22.41
N ALA A 50 -2.53 9.01 21.73
CA ALA A 50 -2.46 10.46 21.56
C ALA A 50 -3.49 11.01 20.56
N THR A 51 -4.06 10.16 19.70
CA THR A 51 -5.09 10.49 18.70
C THR A 51 -6.51 10.39 19.25
N ALA A 52 -6.71 9.71 20.38
CA ALA A 52 -8.02 9.49 20.99
C ALA A 52 -8.55 10.69 21.80
N VAL A 53 -7.77 11.77 21.90
CA VAL A 53 -8.11 12.94 22.72
C VAL A 53 -8.83 13.98 21.87
N VAL A 54 -10.02 14.39 22.31
CA VAL A 54 -10.91 15.42 21.71
C VAL A 54 -10.33 16.83 21.90
N ASP A 55 -9.08 17.04 21.48
CA ASP A 55 -8.36 18.29 21.68
C ASP A 55 -8.18 19.08 20.37
N GLY A 56 -8.02 20.40 20.53
CA GLY A 56 -7.95 21.37 19.44
C GLY A 56 -6.80 21.15 18.45
N LEU A 57 -6.96 21.73 17.26
CA LEU A 57 -6.08 21.59 16.08
C LEU A 57 -4.57 21.70 16.37
N LEU A 58 -4.17 22.59 17.29
CA LEU A 58 -2.76 22.79 17.64
C LEU A 58 -2.14 21.54 18.29
N TRP A 59 -2.88 20.85 19.17
CA TRP A 59 -2.39 19.62 19.80
C TRP A 59 -2.21 18.50 18.78
N GLN A 60 -3.23 18.30 17.93
CA GLN A 60 -3.17 17.33 16.83
C GLN A 60 -1.97 17.59 15.90
N SER A 61 -1.67 18.85 15.59
CA SER A 61 -0.51 19.21 14.77
C SER A 61 0.82 18.79 15.40
N ARG A 62 0.96 18.87 16.73
CA ARG A 62 2.17 18.45 17.45
C ARG A 62 2.32 16.94 17.46
N VAL A 63 1.23 16.22 17.72
CA VAL A 63 1.19 14.75 17.67
C VAL A 63 1.62 14.27 16.28
N VAL A 64 1.03 14.83 15.22
CA VAL A 64 1.36 14.44 13.84
C VAL A 64 2.79 14.85 13.45
N THR A 65 3.26 16.02 13.89
CA THR A 65 4.66 16.43 13.65
C THR A 65 5.63 15.47 14.32
N TYR A 66 5.38 15.10 15.57
CA TYR A 66 6.22 14.14 16.28
C TYR A 66 6.16 12.74 15.66
N LEU A 67 4.99 12.30 15.16
CA LEU A 67 4.87 11.07 14.36
C LEU A 67 5.75 11.10 13.11
N PHE A 68 5.83 12.24 12.41
CA PHE A 68 6.76 12.38 11.29
C PHE A 68 8.21 12.36 11.71
N ASP A 69 8.57 12.88 12.88
CA ASP A 69 9.94 12.83 13.36
C ASP A 69 10.36 11.40 13.74
N VAL A 70 9.49 10.64 14.42
CA VAL A 70 9.72 9.21 14.69
C VAL A 70 9.80 8.41 13.39
N LYS A 71 8.99 8.75 12.38
CA LYS A 71 9.12 8.18 11.02
C LYS A 71 10.49 8.45 10.41
N LYS A 72 10.95 9.69 10.44
CA LYS A 72 12.26 10.06 9.87
C LYS A 72 13.39 9.33 10.57
N GLU A 73 13.33 9.26 11.90
CA GLU A 73 14.31 8.56 12.74
C GLU A 73 14.40 7.08 12.38
N THR A 74 13.27 6.38 12.29
CA THR A 74 13.22 4.94 11.98
C THR A 74 13.60 4.64 10.52
N GLU A 75 13.34 5.56 9.60
CA GLU A 75 13.91 5.51 8.25
C GLU A 75 15.43 5.72 8.26
N ASP A 76 15.94 6.65 9.06
CA ASP A 76 17.39 6.88 9.19
C ASP A 76 18.09 5.69 9.85
N GLN A 77 17.45 5.02 10.82
CA GLN A 77 17.92 3.76 11.40
C GLN A 77 18.08 2.69 10.31
N LEU A 78 17.08 2.49 9.45
CA LEU A 78 17.19 1.53 8.34
C LEU A 78 18.27 1.93 7.33
N LEU A 79 18.31 3.21 6.94
CA LEU A 79 19.30 3.72 5.99
C LEU A 79 20.73 3.62 6.53
N SER A 80 20.94 3.66 7.85
CA SER A 80 22.26 3.44 8.46
C SER A 80 22.84 2.06 8.15
N LEU A 81 21.99 1.06 7.87
CA LEU A 81 22.41 -0.29 7.47
C LEU A 81 22.84 -0.37 5.99
N ILE A 82 22.48 0.62 5.18
CA ILE A 82 22.89 0.70 3.76
C ILE A 82 24.29 1.31 3.69
N PRO A 83 25.16 0.93 2.73
CA PRO A 83 26.46 1.58 2.56
C PRO A 83 26.35 3.11 2.38
N GLU A 84 27.23 3.87 3.04
CA GLU A 84 27.17 5.33 3.15
C GLU A 84 26.96 6.03 1.80
N LYS A 85 27.68 5.58 0.77
CA LYS A 85 27.64 6.14 -0.58
C LYS A 85 26.25 6.21 -1.22
N TYR A 86 25.31 5.34 -0.83
CA TYR A 86 23.95 5.33 -1.39
C TYR A 86 22.91 6.07 -0.52
N ARG A 87 23.19 6.32 0.76
CA ARG A 87 22.19 6.80 1.72
C ARG A 87 21.59 8.15 1.31
N ARG A 88 22.43 9.09 0.87
CA ARG A 88 21.99 10.43 0.47
C ARG A 88 21.08 10.40 -0.76
N GLU A 89 21.47 9.64 -1.78
CA GLU A 89 20.67 9.48 -3.01
C GLU A 89 19.31 8.86 -2.70
N ILE A 90 19.29 7.78 -1.90
CA ILE A 90 18.06 7.13 -1.47
C ILE A 90 17.19 8.12 -0.70
N ARG A 91 17.74 8.83 0.30
CA ARG A 91 16.99 9.81 1.10
C ARG A 91 16.41 10.93 0.22
N GLN A 92 17.19 11.49 -0.71
CA GLN A 92 16.70 12.48 -1.67
C GLN A 92 15.57 11.91 -2.54
N ASN A 93 15.67 10.64 -2.95
CA ASN A 93 14.59 9.99 -3.67
C ASN A 93 13.34 9.82 -2.82
N LEU A 94 13.42 9.57 -1.50
CA LEU A 94 12.29 9.41 -0.58
C LEU A 94 11.54 10.72 -0.30
N VAL A 95 12.25 11.83 -0.23
CA VAL A 95 11.69 13.15 0.12
C VAL A 95 11.89 14.18 -1.00
N GLN A 96 11.33 13.89 -2.17
CA GLN A 96 11.43 14.77 -3.34
C GLN A 96 10.82 16.14 -3.04
N GLY A 97 11.53 17.20 -3.42
CA GLY A 97 11.12 18.58 -3.16
C GLY A 97 11.48 19.12 -1.77
N LEU A 98 12.00 18.29 -0.86
CA LEU A 98 12.52 18.74 0.43
C LEU A 98 14.05 18.91 0.39
N ASN A 99 14.56 19.90 1.12
CA ASN A 99 15.99 20.04 1.32
C ASN A 99 16.45 19.07 2.42
N VAL A 100 17.09 17.97 2.02
CA VAL A 100 17.56 16.93 2.94
C VAL A 100 18.56 17.47 3.96
N ASP A 101 19.36 18.49 3.64
CA ASP A 101 20.34 19.09 4.56
C ASP A 101 19.65 19.87 5.68
N LYS A 102 18.52 20.51 5.38
CA LYS A 102 17.73 21.26 6.37
C LYS A 102 16.80 20.38 7.19
N GLU A 103 16.13 19.42 6.55
CA GLU A 103 15.05 18.65 7.18
C GLU A 103 15.56 17.47 8.02
N PHE A 104 16.85 17.10 7.89
CA PHE A 104 17.47 15.95 8.57
C PHE A 104 18.79 16.36 9.24
N GLY A 105 18.82 17.47 10.00
CA GLY A 105 20.05 18.09 10.51
C GLY A 105 21.00 17.19 11.33
N ALA A 106 20.50 16.12 11.96
CA ALA A 106 21.28 15.14 12.72
C ALA A 106 21.40 13.79 11.97
N ARG A 107 21.72 13.84 10.67
CA ARG A 107 21.79 12.67 9.78
C ARG A 107 22.59 11.54 10.40
N PHE A 108 21.98 10.36 10.47
CA PHE A 108 22.69 9.13 10.83
C PHE A 108 23.55 9.24 12.11
N ALA A 109 23.15 10.09 13.08
CA ALA A 109 23.81 10.25 14.38
C ALA A 109 23.65 9.01 15.29
N LEU A 110 23.40 7.87 14.67
CA LEU A 110 23.15 6.59 15.29
C LEU A 110 24.46 5.80 15.37
N PRO A 111 24.62 4.95 16.40
CA PRO A 111 25.85 4.21 16.66
C PRO A 111 26.21 3.17 15.58
N TYR A 112 25.31 2.91 14.63
CA TYR A 112 25.44 1.86 13.61
C TYR A 112 26.01 2.35 12.27
N ASN A 113 26.68 3.49 12.25
CA ASN A 113 27.26 4.12 11.05
C ASN A 113 28.58 3.45 10.57
N LYS A 114 28.64 2.12 10.60
CA LYS A 114 29.76 1.35 10.01
C LYS A 114 29.28 0.63 8.77
N ASP A 115 29.99 0.85 7.67
CA ASP A 115 29.72 0.12 6.43
C ASP A 115 29.92 -1.39 6.64
N SER A 116 28.98 -2.18 6.10
CA SER A 116 29.02 -3.63 6.12
C SER A 116 29.01 -4.13 4.68
N ASP A 117 30.07 -4.83 4.30
CA ASP A 117 30.20 -5.44 2.96
C ASP A 117 29.44 -6.78 2.84
N ARG A 118 28.75 -7.21 3.91
CA ARG A 118 28.01 -8.49 3.93
C ARG A 118 26.81 -8.50 2.99
N ILE A 119 26.22 -7.33 2.73
CA ILE A 119 25.05 -7.19 1.86
C ILE A 119 25.50 -6.51 0.56
N GLN A 120 25.49 -7.27 -0.54
CA GLN A 120 25.75 -6.70 -1.86
C GLN A 120 24.57 -5.83 -2.31
N VAL A 121 24.89 -4.62 -2.77
CA VAL A 121 23.94 -3.61 -3.23
C VAL A 121 24.17 -3.32 -4.71
N ASN A 122 23.11 -3.43 -5.52
CA ASN A 122 23.14 -3.09 -6.94
C ASN A 122 23.08 -1.56 -7.11
N PRO A 123 24.10 -0.92 -7.70
CA PRO A 123 24.13 0.55 -7.85
C PRO A 123 22.95 1.13 -8.64
N LYS A 124 22.32 0.38 -9.55
CA LYS A 124 21.18 0.87 -10.35
C LYS A 124 19.89 1.01 -9.54
N ARG A 125 19.74 0.22 -8.47
CA ARG A 125 18.53 0.17 -7.63
C ARG A 125 18.94 -0.14 -6.18
N PRO A 126 19.70 0.76 -5.53
CA PRO A 126 20.41 0.44 -4.30
C PRO A 126 19.44 0.03 -3.19
N TYR A 127 18.41 0.84 -2.94
CA TYR A 127 17.39 0.55 -1.93
C TYR A 127 16.69 -0.80 -2.13
N LYS A 128 16.10 -1.03 -3.32
CA LYS A 128 15.35 -2.26 -3.61
C LYS A 128 16.23 -3.51 -3.52
N SER A 129 17.47 -3.41 -4.00
CA SER A 129 18.42 -4.52 -3.89
C SER A 129 18.82 -4.80 -2.45
N PHE A 130 19.07 -3.75 -1.65
CA PHE A 130 19.41 -3.88 -0.25
C PHE A 130 18.29 -4.56 0.55
N ILE A 131 17.04 -4.08 0.44
CA ILE A 131 15.90 -4.67 1.14
C ILE A 131 15.73 -6.14 0.76
N LYS A 132 15.82 -6.47 -0.54
CA LYS A 132 15.70 -7.86 -0.98
C LYS A 132 16.77 -8.75 -0.36
N SER A 133 18.02 -8.30 -0.38
CA SER A 133 19.15 -9.04 0.19
C SER A 133 19.01 -9.18 1.71
N LEU A 134 18.71 -8.09 2.42
CA LEU A 134 18.48 -8.07 3.87
C LEU A 134 17.41 -9.10 4.26
N LEU A 135 16.26 -9.09 3.57
CA LEU A 135 15.19 -10.03 3.83
C LEU A 135 15.64 -11.48 3.61
N SER A 136 16.27 -11.76 2.47
CA SER A 136 16.70 -13.13 2.14
C SER A 136 17.78 -13.71 3.05
N ILE A 137 18.61 -12.86 3.67
CA ILE A 137 19.72 -13.30 4.54
C ILE A 137 19.22 -13.54 5.97
N HIS A 138 18.31 -12.69 6.47
CA HIS A 138 18.00 -12.63 7.90
C HIS A 138 16.64 -13.20 8.28
N PHE A 139 15.73 -13.42 7.34
CA PHE A 139 14.37 -13.89 7.61
C PHE A 139 14.09 -15.19 6.89
N SER A 140 13.37 -16.09 7.57
CA SER A 140 12.90 -17.32 6.94
C SER A 140 11.85 -17.00 5.86
N PRO A 141 11.68 -17.85 4.84
CA PRO A 141 10.60 -17.70 3.85
C PRO A 141 9.21 -17.58 4.49
N ASP A 142 8.97 -18.22 5.64
CA ASP A 142 7.71 -18.14 6.37
C ASP A 142 7.47 -16.74 6.96
N VAL A 143 8.51 -16.06 7.45
CA VAL A 143 8.41 -14.67 7.95
C VAL A 143 8.34 -13.66 6.81
N ILE A 144 9.05 -13.92 5.70
CA ILE A 144 8.92 -13.09 4.48
C ILE A 144 7.49 -13.15 3.94
N GLY A 145 6.83 -14.29 4.14
CA GLY A 145 5.44 -14.53 3.78
C GLY A 145 5.32 -15.31 2.48
N LYS A 146 4.44 -16.31 2.49
CA LYS A 146 4.07 -17.11 1.30
C LYS A 146 3.18 -16.36 0.30
N ASN A 147 2.64 -15.18 0.68
CA ASN A 147 1.65 -14.43 -0.09
C ASN A 147 2.24 -13.31 -0.98
N SER A 148 3.57 -13.23 -1.11
CA SER A 148 4.23 -12.25 -1.99
C SER A 148 4.43 -12.82 -3.40
N HIS A 149 3.40 -12.76 -4.23
CA HIS A 149 3.55 -12.99 -5.65
C HIS A 149 4.33 -11.81 -6.26
N ILE A 150 5.62 -12.01 -6.58
CA ILE A 150 6.39 -11.13 -7.46
C ILE A 150 6.92 -11.98 -8.60
N LEU A 151 6.15 -12.09 -9.70
CA LEU A 151 6.56 -12.77 -10.92
C LEU A 151 7.21 -11.81 -11.93
N LYS A 152 8.12 -12.35 -12.75
CA LYS A 152 8.93 -11.65 -13.75
C LYS A 152 8.50 -12.04 -15.17
N HIS A 153 8.42 -11.02 -16.03
CA HIS A 153 8.47 -11.00 -17.51
C HIS A 153 7.35 -11.68 -18.33
N PRO A 154 6.93 -11.03 -19.45
CA PRO A 154 5.71 -11.35 -20.21
C PRO A 154 5.81 -12.44 -21.29
N GLU A 155 6.89 -13.23 -21.34
CA GLU A 155 7.10 -14.19 -22.46
C GLU A 155 6.63 -15.63 -22.17
N THR A 156 6.08 -15.91 -20.98
CA THR A 156 5.58 -17.25 -20.59
C THR A 156 4.08 -17.26 -20.29
N LEU A 157 3.30 -16.49 -21.06
CA LEU A 157 1.86 -16.40 -20.91
C LEU A 157 1.20 -17.75 -21.26
N LYS A 158 0.65 -18.43 -20.25
CA LYS A 158 -0.39 -19.46 -20.42
C LYS A 158 -1.68 -18.97 -19.77
N ASP A 159 -2.78 -19.43 -20.34
CA ASP A 159 -4.18 -19.05 -20.12
C ASP A 159 -4.74 -19.46 -18.75
N ASP A 160 -3.94 -19.26 -17.68
CA ASP A 160 -4.29 -19.62 -16.31
C ASP A 160 -4.41 -18.36 -15.44
N SER A 161 -5.66 -18.05 -15.09
CA SER A 161 -6.25 -17.04 -14.23
C SER A 161 -5.33 -16.22 -13.32
N LEU A 162 -4.47 -16.91 -12.57
CA LEU A 162 -3.64 -16.33 -11.50
C LEU A 162 -2.44 -15.57 -12.07
N THR A 163 -1.82 -16.08 -13.14
CA THR A 163 -0.67 -15.42 -13.76
C THR A 163 -1.05 -14.11 -14.44
N THR A 164 -2.24 -14.01 -15.04
CA THR A 164 -2.75 -12.78 -15.65
C THR A 164 -2.95 -11.66 -14.63
N LEU A 165 -3.51 -11.95 -13.45
CA LEU A 165 -3.69 -10.96 -12.39
C LEU A 165 -2.39 -10.63 -11.65
N GLU A 166 -1.51 -11.62 -11.42
CA GLU A 166 -0.20 -11.42 -10.81
C GLU A 166 0.73 -10.55 -11.68
N ASN A 167 0.66 -10.68 -13.01
CA ASN A 167 1.46 -9.89 -13.95
C ASN A 167 1.09 -8.40 -13.97
N LEU A 168 -0.15 -8.04 -13.61
CA LEU A 168 -0.64 -6.65 -13.61
C LEU A 168 -0.09 -5.80 -12.45
N SER A 169 0.41 -6.46 -11.40
CA SER A 169 1.04 -5.79 -10.26
C SER A 169 2.35 -5.07 -10.61
N THR A 170 2.86 -5.20 -11.86
CA THR A 170 4.19 -4.74 -12.25
C THR A 170 4.23 -3.58 -13.26
N LEU A 171 3.06 -3.08 -13.69
CA LEU A 171 2.98 -1.99 -14.67
C LEU A 171 3.03 -0.61 -13.99
N ASN A 172 3.70 0.34 -14.64
CA ASN A 172 3.78 1.74 -14.20
C ASN A 172 2.79 2.59 -14.99
N GLY A 173 2.13 3.53 -14.32
CA GLY A 173 1.09 4.36 -14.92
C GLY A 173 -0.26 3.72 -14.65
N PHE A 174 -1.00 4.33 -13.74
CA PHE A 174 -2.29 3.85 -13.29
C PHE A 174 -3.31 4.97 -13.40
N PRO A 175 -4.57 4.68 -13.76
CA PRO A 175 -5.63 5.67 -13.77
C PRO A 175 -5.71 6.41 -12.43
N ALA A 176 -5.48 7.72 -12.46
CA ALA A 176 -5.61 8.55 -11.26
C ALA A 176 -7.01 8.40 -10.61
N TYR A 177 -8.02 8.13 -11.44
CA TYR A 177 -9.44 8.20 -11.11
C TYR A 177 -10.04 6.98 -10.44
N ILE A 178 -9.32 5.85 -10.30
CA ILE A 178 -9.94 4.66 -9.72
C ILE A 178 -9.88 4.67 -8.17
N PRO A 179 -10.68 3.85 -7.48
CA PRO A 179 -10.72 3.83 -6.02
C PRO A 179 -9.43 3.29 -5.39
N ASN A 180 -9.16 3.65 -4.14
CA ASN A 180 -7.98 3.18 -3.40
C ASN A 180 -8.06 1.70 -3.05
N VAL A 181 -9.27 1.22 -2.77
CA VAL A 181 -9.56 -0.18 -2.48
C VAL A 181 -10.78 -0.58 -3.29
N SER A 182 -10.66 -1.65 -4.06
CA SER A 182 -11.80 -2.28 -4.71
C SER A 182 -11.76 -3.79 -4.54
N TYR A 183 -12.91 -4.43 -4.41
CA TYR A 183 -12.98 -5.88 -4.51
C TYR A 183 -13.35 -6.29 -5.92
N LEU A 184 -12.72 -7.36 -6.39
CA LEU A 184 -13.03 -8.00 -7.65
C LEU A 184 -13.47 -9.43 -7.35
N ARG A 185 -14.71 -9.73 -7.74
CA ARG A 185 -15.29 -11.07 -7.65
C ARG A 185 -15.39 -11.66 -9.06
N VAL A 186 -14.75 -12.81 -9.25
CA VAL A 186 -14.67 -13.48 -10.55
C VAL A 186 -15.42 -14.80 -10.47
N GLU A 187 -16.51 -14.91 -11.24
CA GLU A 187 -17.30 -16.14 -11.39
C GLU A 187 -16.62 -17.08 -12.40
N ASP A 188 -16.35 -18.31 -11.99
CA ASP A 188 -15.84 -19.36 -12.88
C ASP A 188 -16.97 -20.05 -13.67
N LYS A 189 -16.62 -21.07 -14.45
CA LYS A 189 -17.60 -21.84 -15.25
C LYS A 189 -18.53 -22.73 -14.42
N ASN A 190 -18.19 -22.97 -13.15
CA ASN A 190 -18.94 -23.78 -12.20
C ASN A 190 -19.78 -22.92 -11.23
N ASN A 191 -19.92 -21.62 -11.52
CA ASN A 191 -20.57 -20.62 -10.66
C ASN A 191 -19.90 -20.47 -9.28
N GLN A 192 -18.61 -20.79 -9.16
CA GLN A 192 -17.82 -20.52 -7.97
C GLN A 192 -17.13 -19.17 -8.10
N PHE A 193 -17.04 -18.44 -6.99
CA PHE A 193 -16.42 -17.13 -6.96
C PHE A 193 -14.99 -17.20 -6.42
N SER A 194 -14.07 -16.54 -7.14
CA SER A 194 -12.76 -16.16 -6.64
C SER A 194 -12.74 -14.67 -6.29
N TYR A 195 -12.12 -14.33 -5.17
CA TYR A 195 -12.10 -12.97 -4.64
C TYR A 195 -10.69 -12.38 -4.69
N TYR A 196 -10.61 -11.10 -5.03
CA TYR A 196 -9.38 -10.34 -5.08
C TYR A 196 -9.59 -8.94 -4.51
N THR A 197 -8.56 -8.39 -3.89
CA THR A 197 -8.50 -6.98 -3.49
C THR A 197 -7.57 -6.24 -4.44
N LEU A 198 -8.10 -5.23 -5.12
CA LEU A 198 -7.35 -4.27 -5.93
C LEU A 198 -7.03 -3.06 -5.07
N THR A 199 -5.77 -2.66 -4.98
CA THR A 199 -5.35 -1.46 -4.25
C THR A 199 -4.59 -0.50 -5.14
N ALA A 200 -4.85 0.79 -4.97
CA ALA A 200 -4.10 1.85 -5.63
C ALA A 200 -2.91 2.26 -4.76
N ASN A 201 -1.69 1.86 -5.15
CA ASN A 201 -0.47 2.33 -4.51
C ASN A 201 -0.14 3.73 -5.04
N ARG A 202 -0.67 4.75 -4.33
CA ARG A 202 -0.57 6.17 -4.67
C ARG A 202 0.84 6.71 -4.42
N TYR A 203 1.43 7.36 -5.43
CA TYR A 203 2.75 7.98 -5.32
C TYR A 203 2.70 9.43 -4.82
N PHE A 204 3.52 9.73 -3.82
CA PHE A 204 3.72 11.08 -3.28
C PHE A 204 5.20 11.47 -3.30
N LYS A 205 5.56 12.67 -3.72
CA LYS A 205 6.94 13.21 -3.70
C LYS A 205 7.57 13.07 -2.31
N SER A 206 6.83 13.46 -1.27
CA SER A 206 7.21 13.31 0.13
C SER A 206 5.99 13.10 1.03
N ARG A 207 6.14 12.30 2.10
CA ARG A 207 5.15 12.08 3.16
C ARG A 207 5.73 12.24 4.56
N ASN A 208 6.82 13.00 4.68
CA ASN A 208 7.58 13.12 5.93
C ASN A 208 7.38 14.47 6.63
N LYS A 209 6.38 15.25 6.21
CA LYS A 209 6.19 16.61 6.73
C LYS A 209 4.72 16.98 6.75
N LEU A 210 4.33 17.67 7.82
CA LEU A 210 3.06 18.37 7.94
C LEU A 210 3.20 19.77 7.31
N SER A 211 2.20 20.21 6.57
CA SER A 211 2.15 21.60 6.15
C SER A 211 1.63 22.47 7.29
N ILE A 212 2.35 23.55 7.58
CA ILE A 212 1.98 24.54 8.61
C ILE A 212 1.38 25.82 8.01
N VAL A 213 1.38 25.94 6.67
CA VAL A 213 0.96 27.17 5.95
C VAL A 213 -0.29 26.92 5.10
N THR A 214 -0.47 25.69 4.62
CA THR A 214 -1.60 25.27 3.78
C THR A 214 -2.29 24.09 4.46
N ASP A 215 -3.61 23.96 4.27
CA ASP A 215 -4.35 22.78 4.71
C ASP A 215 -3.63 21.50 4.31
N ASN A 216 -3.53 20.54 5.24
CA ASN A 216 -2.71 19.35 5.04
C ASN A 216 -3.19 18.49 3.88
N ILE A 217 -4.48 18.50 3.58
CA ILE A 217 -5.06 17.81 2.43
C ILE A 217 -4.56 18.44 1.12
N GLU A 218 -4.55 19.76 1.02
CA GLU A 218 -4.06 20.46 -0.16
C GLU A 218 -2.55 20.29 -0.34
N TYR A 219 -1.80 20.30 0.78
CA TYR A 219 -0.39 19.92 0.74
C TYR A 219 -0.22 18.48 0.24
N GLU A 220 -0.98 17.52 0.78
CA GLU A 220 -0.93 16.12 0.37
C GLU A 220 -1.20 15.95 -1.14
N LYS A 221 -2.23 16.62 -1.67
CA LYS A 221 -2.52 16.68 -3.10
C LYS A 221 -1.35 17.24 -3.91
N SER A 222 -0.72 18.33 -3.46
CA SER A 222 0.44 18.94 -4.14
C SER A 222 1.65 17.99 -4.26
N GLN A 223 1.73 17.00 -3.36
CA GLN A 223 2.79 15.99 -3.37
C GLN A 223 2.49 14.85 -4.33
N ARG A 224 1.29 14.70 -4.89
CA ARG A 224 0.93 13.57 -5.75
C ARG A 224 1.74 13.54 -7.05
N MET A 225 1.99 12.32 -7.54
CA MET A 225 2.47 12.08 -8.89
C MET A 225 1.68 10.92 -9.52
N PRO A 226 0.46 11.18 -10.04
CA PRO A 226 -0.44 10.12 -10.49
C PRO A 226 0.16 9.20 -11.57
N LEU A 227 1.01 9.72 -12.46
CA LEU A 227 1.72 8.91 -13.47
C LEU A 227 2.65 7.83 -12.89
N ARG A 228 2.96 7.90 -11.59
CA ARG A 228 3.78 6.92 -10.87
C ARG A 228 2.98 6.01 -9.95
N ASP A 229 1.66 6.18 -9.90
CA ASP A 229 0.77 5.26 -9.19
C ASP A 229 0.87 3.86 -9.78
N ARG A 230 0.56 2.86 -8.96
CA ARG A 230 0.56 1.44 -9.36
C ARG A 230 -0.71 0.77 -8.86
N LEU A 231 -1.13 -0.26 -9.58
CA LEU A 231 -2.11 -1.22 -9.09
C LEU A 231 -1.39 -2.35 -8.36
N GLU A 232 -1.86 -2.69 -7.18
CA GLU A 232 -1.50 -3.95 -6.52
C GLU A 232 -2.76 -4.82 -6.43
N VAL A 233 -2.60 -6.11 -6.71
CA VAL A 233 -3.69 -7.09 -6.71
C VAL A 233 -3.33 -8.17 -5.71
N PHE A 234 -4.24 -8.44 -4.79
CA PHE A 234 -4.08 -9.45 -3.76
C PHE A 234 -5.20 -10.47 -3.87
N LYS A 235 -4.87 -11.75 -3.68
CA LYS A 235 -5.88 -12.79 -3.58
C LYS A 235 -6.62 -12.68 -2.24
N GLY A 236 -7.93 -12.83 -2.28
CA GLY A 236 -8.82 -12.72 -1.12
C GLY A 236 -9.15 -11.28 -0.74
N ILE A 237 -9.87 -11.15 0.37
CA ILE A 237 -10.27 -9.88 0.99
C ILE A 237 -9.28 -9.59 2.12
N ILE A 238 -8.52 -8.49 1.99
CA ILE A 238 -7.38 -8.18 2.87
C ILE A 238 -7.57 -6.89 3.69
N VAL A 239 -8.72 -6.24 3.51
CA VAL A 239 -9.17 -5.05 4.19
C VAL A 239 -10.68 -5.15 4.25
N ASN A 240 -11.36 -4.42 5.14
CA ASN A 240 -12.81 -4.48 5.29
C ASN A 240 -13.51 -3.23 4.75
N TYR A 241 -12.83 -2.40 3.97
CA TYR A 241 -13.28 -1.06 3.59
C TYR A 241 -13.18 -0.83 2.08
N PRO A 242 -14.04 -1.46 1.26
CA PRO A 242 -14.02 -1.28 -0.18
C PRO A 242 -14.68 0.05 -0.55
N GLU A 243 -14.03 0.80 -1.43
CA GLU A 243 -14.67 1.96 -2.07
C GLU A 243 -15.53 1.52 -3.26
N LYS A 244 -15.19 0.38 -3.90
CA LYS A 244 -15.97 -0.27 -4.96
C LYS A 244 -15.90 -1.79 -4.93
N ILE A 245 -16.93 -2.41 -5.48
CA ILE A 245 -17.01 -3.85 -5.72
C ILE A 245 -17.33 -4.05 -7.19
N TYR A 246 -16.59 -4.95 -7.83
CA TYR A 246 -16.79 -5.38 -9.20
C TYR A 246 -17.11 -6.86 -9.22
N THR A 247 -18.09 -7.26 -10.03
CA THR A 247 -18.42 -8.68 -10.25
C THR A 247 -18.37 -8.96 -11.74
N ILE A 248 -17.57 -9.94 -12.14
CA ILE A 248 -17.38 -10.32 -13.54
C ILE A 248 -17.38 -11.84 -13.70
N LYS A 249 -17.68 -12.32 -14.91
CA LYS A 249 -17.39 -13.69 -15.31
C LYS A 249 -15.93 -13.84 -15.72
N PHE A 250 -15.37 -15.04 -15.57
CA PHE A 250 -13.98 -15.32 -15.91
C PHE A 250 -13.60 -14.90 -17.34
N ASN A 251 -14.49 -15.13 -18.32
CA ASN A 251 -14.25 -14.74 -19.71
C ASN A 251 -14.26 -13.21 -19.95
N GLN A 252 -14.74 -12.41 -18.99
CA GLN A 252 -14.72 -10.95 -19.05
C GLN A 252 -13.43 -10.37 -18.44
N LEU A 253 -12.60 -11.19 -17.77
CA LEU A 253 -11.41 -10.71 -17.05
C LEU A 253 -10.48 -9.90 -17.95
N HIS A 254 -10.21 -10.39 -19.16
CA HIS A 254 -9.35 -9.66 -20.11
C HIS A 254 -9.91 -8.29 -20.47
N THR A 255 -11.20 -8.22 -20.80
CA THR A 255 -11.90 -6.97 -21.14
C THR A 255 -11.95 -6.01 -19.95
N PHE A 256 -12.27 -6.50 -18.76
CA PHE A 256 -12.28 -5.73 -17.51
C PHE A 256 -10.93 -5.04 -17.30
N LEU A 257 -9.83 -5.79 -17.42
CA LEU A 257 -8.49 -5.23 -17.23
C LEU A 257 -8.15 -4.18 -18.30
N LEU A 258 -8.41 -4.46 -19.57
CA LEU A 258 -8.18 -3.50 -20.65
C LEU A 258 -8.96 -2.20 -20.45
N GLU A 259 -10.23 -2.28 -20.05
CA GLU A 259 -11.04 -1.09 -19.79
C GLU A 259 -10.58 -0.34 -18.54
N LEU A 260 -10.21 -1.06 -17.47
CA LEU A 260 -9.63 -0.46 -16.27
C LEU A 260 -8.40 0.40 -16.62
N PHE A 261 -7.47 -0.11 -17.45
CA PHE A 261 -6.28 0.64 -17.86
C PHE A 261 -6.55 1.82 -18.79
N ARG A 262 -7.70 1.85 -19.45
CA ARG A 262 -8.08 2.95 -20.36
C ARG A 262 -8.69 4.14 -19.63
N ILE A 263 -8.97 4.01 -18.34
CA ILE A 263 -9.53 5.09 -17.53
C ILE A 263 -8.50 6.23 -17.44
N ASN A 264 -8.76 7.33 -18.14
CA ASN A 264 -7.91 8.52 -18.11
C ASN A 264 -8.69 9.79 -17.77
N SER A 265 -9.99 9.64 -17.50
CA SER A 265 -10.86 10.72 -17.06
C SER A 265 -11.93 10.18 -16.10
N ARG A 266 -12.55 11.08 -15.34
CA ARG A 266 -13.72 10.77 -14.53
C ARG A 266 -14.86 10.18 -15.36
N SER A 267 -15.04 10.64 -16.60
CA SER A 267 -16.08 10.10 -17.49
C SER A 267 -15.84 8.63 -17.85
N ASP A 268 -14.57 8.24 -18.06
CA ASP A 268 -14.20 6.85 -18.36
C ASP A 268 -14.46 5.97 -17.14
N PHE A 269 -14.12 6.47 -15.95
CA PHE A 269 -14.34 5.78 -14.69
C PHE A 269 -15.83 5.52 -14.43
N LEU A 270 -16.69 6.53 -14.63
CA LEU A 270 -18.13 6.36 -14.45
C LEU A 270 -18.73 5.35 -15.44
N ARG A 271 -18.25 5.35 -16.69
CA ARG A 271 -18.66 4.33 -17.68
C ARG A 271 -18.19 2.94 -17.26
N PHE A 272 -16.94 2.79 -16.86
CA PHE A 272 -16.40 1.53 -16.34
C PHE A 272 -17.23 0.99 -15.16
N ASN A 273 -17.57 1.85 -14.20
CA ASN A 273 -18.41 1.49 -13.06
C ASN A 273 -19.82 1.09 -13.47
N SER A 274 -20.41 1.75 -14.47
CA SER A 274 -21.75 1.38 -14.97
C SER A 274 -21.76 -0.02 -15.60
N THR A 275 -20.62 -0.49 -16.10
CA THR A 275 -20.49 -1.81 -16.76
C THR A 275 -20.13 -2.92 -15.79
N PHE A 276 -19.19 -2.68 -14.87
CA PHE A 276 -18.64 -3.74 -14.00
C PHE A 276 -18.95 -3.56 -12.51
N GLY A 277 -19.31 -2.36 -12.09
CA GLY A 277 -19.52 -2.01 -10.69
C GLY A 277 -20.85 -2.52 -10.15
N VAL A 278 -20.87 -2.91 -8.89
CA VAL A 278 -22.11 -3.26 -8.19
C VAL A 278 -22.78 -1.98 -7.67
N ASP A 279 -23.95 -1.63 -8.19
CA ASP A 279 -24.72 -0.47 -7.71
C ASP A 279 -25.33 -0.76 -6.33
N GLN A 280 -25.35 0.24 -5.44
CA GLN A 280 -26.04 0.15 -4.14
C GLN A 280 -27.54 -0.14 -4.27
N LYS A 281 -28.13 0.24 -5.40
CA LYS A 281 -29.54 0.04 -5.73
C LYS A 281 -29.81 -1.27 -6.47
N ALA A 282 -28.76 -2.05 -6.76
CA ALA A 282 -28.93 -3.35 -7.41
C ALA A 282 -29.73 -4.29 -6.49
N THR A 283 -30.65 -5.07 -7.07
CA THR A 283 -31.51 -6.00 -6.30
C THR A 283 -30.71 -7.07 -5.58
N ASN A 284 -29.54 -7.44 -6.10
CA ASN A 284 -28.63 -8.42 -5.51
C ASN A 284 -27.51 -7.78 -4.68
N PHE A 285 -27.54 -6.47 -4.40
CA PHE A 285 -26.48 -5.78 -3.67
C PHE A 285 -26.17 -6.45 -2.32
N TRP A 286 -27.19 -6.72 -1.51
CA TRP A 286 -27.01 -7.34 -0.20
C TRP A 286 -26.47 -8.77 -0.28
N ASN A 287 -26.94 -9.57 -1.23
CA ASN A 287 -26.40 -10.92 -1.45
C ASN A 287 -24.89 -10.86 -1.77
N VAL A 288 -24.46 -9.88 -2.57
CA VAL A 288 -23.03 -9.68 -2.87
C VAL A 288 -22.23 -9.37 -1.59
N ILE A 289 -22.78 -8.49 -0.72
CA ILE A 289 -22.13 -8.14 0.54
C ILE A 289 -22.08 -9.33 1.51
N ASP A 290 -23.15 -10.14 1.57
CA ASP A 290 -23.21 -11.34 2.41
C ASP A 290 -22.19 -12.39 1.96
N ASP A 291 -22.03 -12.60 0.64
CA ASP A 291 -21.00 -13.47 0.07
C ASP A 291 -19.59 -12.99 0.48
N LEU A 292 -19.33 -11.69 0.34
CA LEU A 292 -18.04 -11.09 0.65
C LEU A 292 -17.73 -11.14 2.15
N ASN A 293 -18.70 -10.89 3.03
CA ASN A 293 -18.53 -11.04 4.49
C ASN A 293 -18.23 -12.50 4.84
N SER A 294 -18.95 -13.45 4.24
CA SER A 294 -18.75 -14.88 4.46
C SER A 294 -17.35 -15.33 4.02
N GLU A 295 -16.91 -14.91 2.84
CA GLU A 295 -15.54 -15.14 2.37
C GLU A 295 -14.52 -14.50 3.31
N PHE A 296 -14.71 -13.25 3.70
CA PHE A 296 -13.73 -12.52 4.50
C PHE A 296 -13.55 -13.15 5.89
N ILE A 297 -14.65 -13.50 6.56
CA ILE A 297 -14.63 -14.16 7.88
C ILE A 297 -14.01 -15.56 7.79
N SER A 298 -14.38 -16.35 6.76
CA SER A 298 -13.88 -17.72 6.62
C SER A 298 -12.40 -17.79 6.24
N SER A 299 -11.94 -16.89 5.37
CA SER A 299 -10.53 -16.81 4.94
C SER A 299 -9.62 -16.12 5.96
N ASN A 300 -10.18 -15.28 6.86
CA ASN A 300 -9.45 -14.55 7.88
C ASN A 300 -10.08 -14.75 9.27
N PRO A 301 -9.94 -15.92 9.91
CA PRO A 301 -10.67 -16.23 11.14
C PRO A 301 -10.32 -15.33 12.35
N ILE A 302 -9.17 -14.65 12.32
CA ILE A 302 -8.71 -13.78 13.42
C ILE A 302 -9.04 -12.31 13.15
N SER A 303 -8.85 -11.85 11.90
CA SER A 303 -8.96 -10.43 11.51
C SER A 303 -10.17 -10.13 10.62
N GLY A 304 -10.92 -11.16 10.24
CA GLY A 304 -12.15 -11.06 9.47
C GLY A 304 -13.20 -10.32 10.28
N GLY A 305 -13.67 -9.21 9.73
CA GLY A 305 -14.70 -8.37 10.31
C GLY A 305 -15.83 -8.14 9.32
N ILE A 306 -16.82 -7.35 9.73
CA ILE A 306 -17.86 -6.90 8.81
C ILE A 306 -17.28 -5.84 7.86
N ILE A 307 -17.66 -5.96 6.59
CA ILE A 307 -17.34 -4.97 5.57
C ILE A 307 -18.05 -3.66 5.91
N ASP A 308 -17.25 -2.60 6.05
CA ASP A 308 -17.72 -1.24 6.27
C ASP A 308 -17.97 -0.55 4.92
N LEU A 309 -19.21 -0.14 4.72
CA LEU A 309 -19.69 0.49 3.49
C LEU A 309 -19.71 2.02 3.56
N HIS A 310 -19.17 2.64 4.62
CA HIS A 310 -19.24 4.09 4.84
C HIS A 310 -18.70 4.94 3.67
N LYS A 311 -17.69 4.44 2.92
CA LYS A 311 -17.16 5.10 1.71
C LYS A 311 -17.50 4.38 0.42
N TYR A 312 -18.36 3.37 0.46
CA TYR A 312 -18.76 2.65 -0.73
C TYR A 312 -19.45 3.60 -1.74
N GLY A 313 -18.93 3.68 -2.96
CA GLY A 313 -19.46 4.57 -3.99
C GLY A 313 -19.04 6.05 -3.86
N SER A 314 -18.31 6.44 -2.81
CA SER A 314 -17.86 7.84 -2.62
C SER A 314 -17.06 8.38 -3.81
N LYS A 315 -16.28 7.51 -4.47
CA LYS A 315 -15.49 7.90 -5.66
C LYS A 315 -16.32 8.11 -6.93
N ASP A 316 -17.60 7.75 -6.94
CA ASP A 316 -18.50 8.12 -8.06
C ASP A 316 -18.75 9.63 -8.07
N THR A 317 -18.79 10.24 -6.89
CA THR A 317 -19.08 11.67 -6.72
C THR A 317 -17.81 12.51 -6.56
N GLU A 318 -16.74 11.94 -5.99
CA GLU A 318 -15.51 12.65 -5.63
C GLU A 318 -14.28 12.02 -6.29
N GLU A 319 -13.33 12.83 -6.74
CA GLU A 319 -12.06 12.30 -7.26
C GLU A 319 -11.15 11.80 -6.12
N PRO A 320 -10.35 10.73 -6.34
CA PRO A 320 -9.30 10.34 -5.41
C PRO A 320 -8.25 11.45 -5.21
N ILE A 321 -7.61 11.47 -4.04
CA ILE A 321 -6.54 12.43 -3.70
C ILE A 321 -5.35 12.31 -4.66
#